data_AF-A0A9N9KCJ5-F1
#
_entry.id   AF-A0A9N9KCJ5-F1
#
_cell.length_a   1.000
_cell.length_b   1.000
_cell.length_c   1.000
_cell.angle_alpha   90.00
_cell.angle_beta   90.00
_cell.angle_gamma   90.00
#
_symmetry.space_group_name_H-M   'P 1'
#
loop_
_entity.id
_entity.type
_entity.pdbx_description
1 polymer ?
#
loop_
_entity_poly.entity_id
_entity_poly.type
_entity_poly.pdbx_seq_one_letter_code
_entity_poly.pdbx_strand_id
1 'polypeptide(L)'
;WDSLSATIYSAINNLTVAARENMKQDYQNCTNAIVESVRIMLYASGTVEKESPIIRQNRTLKTYHRHIMASLSKLVLSTKVASGVWPPPDSAQKMKNDADEVLVSVRQFVQAAENTVDIRPIDPKILENAIGGSWRGNNLVILGPNNKKLPAPSISSSISSQDSIDSS
;
A
#
# COMPACT_ATOMS: atom_id res chain seq x y z
N TRP A 1 -21.31 2.76 0.34
CA TRP A 1 -20.27 1.79 0.74
C TRP A 1 -20.16 0.63 -0.26
N ASP A 2 -21.28 0.03 -0.67
CA ASP A 2 -21.31 -1.12 -1.60
C ASP A 2 -20.48 -0.94 -2.87
N SER A 3 -20.61 0.21 -3.55
CA SER A 3 -19.83 0.48 -4.76
C SER A 3 -18.31 0.49 -4.49
N LEU A 4 -17.85 1.06 -3.37
CA LEU A 4 -16.43 1.07 -3.00
C LEU A 4 -15.93 -0.34 -2.69
N SER A 5 -16.72 -1.12 -1.95
CA SER A 5 -16.40 -2.52 -1.63
C SER A 5 -16.37 -3.39 -2.89
N ALA A 6 -17.29 -3.18 -3.83
CA ALA A 6 -17.33 -3.89 -5.11
C ALA A 6 -16.10 -3.58 -5.97
N THR A 7 -15.67 -2.31 -6.03
CA THR A 7 -14.45 -1.91 -6.75
C THR A 7 -13.21 -2.59 -6.18
N ILE A 8 -13.05 -2.59 -4.84
CA ILE A 8 -11.92 -3.26 -4.17
C ILE A 8 -11.97 -4.78 -4.44
N TYR A 9 -13.14 -5.40 -4.33
CA TYR A 9 -13.31 -6.82 -4.61
C TYR A 9 -12.92 -7.17 -6.06
N SER A 10 -13.36 -6.36 -7.04
CA SER A 10 -12.99 -6.55 -8.44
C SER A 10 -11.49 -6.45 -8.65
N ALA A 11 -10.81 -5.49 -7.99
CA ALA A 11 -9.36 -5.34 -8.09
C ALA A 11 -8.60 -6.55 -7.52
N ILE A 12 -9.07 -7.10 -6.39
CA ILE A 12 -8.50 -8.32 -5.77
C ILE A 12 -8.75 -9.55 -6.65
N ASN A 13 -9.94 -9.65 -7.25
CA ASN A 13 -10.25 -10.72 -8.20
C ASN A 13 -9.32 -10.66 -9.42
N ASN A 14 -9.05 -9.47 -9.96
CA ASN A 14 -8.11 -9.29 -11.07
C ASN A 14 -6.69 -9.78 -10.70
N LEU A 15 -6.21 -9.48 -9.49
CA LEU A 15 -4.93 -10.01 -9.00
C LEU A 15 -4.94 -11.54 -8.90
N THR A 16 -6.05 -12.11 -8.43
CA THR A 16 -6.22 -13.56 -8.31
C THR A 16 -6.21 -14.26 -9.66
N VAL A 17 -6.88 -13.68 -10.67
CA VAL A 17 -6.87 -14.16 -12.05
C VAL A 17 -5.45 -14.07 -12.61
N ALA A 18 -4.76 -12.93 -12.45
CA ALA A 18 -3.38 -12.79 -12.89
C ALA A 18 -2.47 -13.86 -12.28
N ALA A 19 -2.63 -14.17 -11.00
CA ALA A 19 -1.86 -15.20 -10.32
C ALA A 19 -2.17 -16.63 -10.82
N ARG A 20 -3.43 -16.92 -11.18
CA ARG A 20 -3.82 -18.22 -11.75
C ARG A 20 -3.25 -18.43 -13.16
N GLU A 21 -3.28 -17.39 -13.98
CA GLU A 21 -2.73 -17.39 -15.34
C GLU A 21 -1.21 -17.19 -15.38
N ASN A 22 -0.55 -17.11 -14.22
CA ASN A 22 0.89 -16.85 -14.08
C ASN A 22 1.37 -15.55 -14.79
N MET A 23 0.51 -14.54 -14.85
CA MET A 23 0.76 -13.24 -15.49
C MET A 23 1.55 -12.31 -14.55
N LYS A 24 2.82 -12.63 -14.29
CA LYS A 24 3.64 -11.88 -13.31
C LYS A 24 3.80 -10.39 -13.63
N GLN A 25 3.76 -10.01 -14.90
CA GLN A 25 3.86 -8.61 -15.32
C GLN A 25 2.70 -7.75 -14.79
N ASP A 26 1.55 -8.38 -14.50
CA ASP A 26 0.34 -7.69 -14.08
C ASP A 26 0.21 -7.59 -12.55
N TYR A 27 1.01 -8.34 -11.79
CA TYR A 27 0.91 -8.36 -10.32
C TYR A 27 1.05 -6.96 -9.72
N GLN A 28 2.04 -6.19 -10.18
CA GLN A 28 2.24 -4.81 -9.69
C GLN A 28 1.08 -3.90 -10.09
N ASN A 29 0.56 -4.02 -11.31
CA ASN A 29 -0.56 -3.21 -11.79
C ASN A 29 -1.84 -3.53 -11.03
N CYS A 30 -2.15 -4.81 -10.81
CA CYS A 30 -3.30 -5.25 -10.02
C CYS A 30 -3.18 -4.81 -8.55
N THR A 31 -2.01 -4.96 -7.93
CA THR A 31 -1.78 -4.49 -6.55
C THR A 31 -1.92 -2.97 -6.43
N ASN A 32 -1.41 -2.21 -7.41
CA ASN A 32 -1.61 -0.75 -7.45
C ASN A 32 -3.10 -0.39 -7.55
N ALA A 33 -3.89 -1.11 -8.35
CA ALA A 33 -5.33 -0.90 -8.45
C ALA A 33 -6.06 -1.18 -7.11
N ILE A 34 -5.62 -2.19 -6.35
CA ILE A 34 -6.15 -2.47 -5.00
C ILE A 34 -5.84 -1.30 -4.05
N VAL A 35 -4.57 -0.86 -4.00
CA VAL A 35 -4.13 0.26 -3.17
C VAL A 35 -4.93 1.53 -3.50
N GLU A 36 -5.13 1.81 -4.78
CA GLU A 36 -5.88 2.97 -5.23
C GLU A 36 -7.37 2.88 -4.87
N SER A 37 -7.99 1.71 -5.06
CA SER A 37 -9.39 1.50 -4.68
C SER A 37 -9.61 1.70 -3.18
N VAL A 38 -8.67 1.24 -2.34
CA VAL A 38 -8.69 1.48 -0.88
C VAL A 38 -8.47 2.95 -0.55
N ARG A 39 -7.57 3.64 -1.27
CA ARG A 39 -7.33 5.07 -1.08
C ARG A 39 -8.59 5.89 -1.36
N ILE A 40 -9.27 5.59 -2.47
CA ILE A 40 -10.55 6.20 -2.86
C ILE A 40 -11.58 5.98 -1.75
N MET A 41 -11.68 4.76 -1.21
CA MET A 41 -12.58 4.46 -0.11
C MET A 41 -12.31 5.33 1.13
N LEU A 42 -11.05 5.42 1.56
CA LEU A 42 -10.64 6.22 2.72
C LEU A 42 -10.83 7.73 2.48
N TYR A 43 -10.69 8.17 1.23
CA TYR A 43 -10.98 9.54 0.82
C TYR A 43 -12.47 9.86 0.90
N ALA A 44 -13.32 8.98 0.34
CA ALA A 44 -14.76 9.10 0.39
C ALA A 44 -15.29 9.20 1.82
N SER A 45 -14.71 8.42 2.74
CA SER A 45 -15.08 8.37 4.15
C SER A 45 -14.44 9.49 5.00
N GLY A 46 -13.57 10.33 4.42
CA GLY A 46 -12.87 11.38 5.18
C GLY A 46 -11.90 10.84 6.23
N THR A 47 -11.50 9.57 6.13
CA THR A 47 -10.60 8.88 7.07
C THR A 47 -9.21 8.69 6.48
N VAL A 48 -8.82 9.54 5.53
CA VAL A 48 -7.49 9.56 4.89
C VAL A 48 -6.38 9.72 5.92
N GLU A 49 -6.60 10.64 6.85
CA GLU A 49 -5.62 10.96 7.88
C GLU A 49 -5.88 10.18 9.15
N LYS A 50 -4.80 9.67 9.75
CA LYS A 50 -4.80 8.98 11.05
C LYS A 50 -5.40 9.84 12.17
N GLU A 51 -5.33 11.16 12.04
CA GLU A 51 -5.85 12.13 13.01
C GLU A 51 -7.17 12.78 12.55
N SER A 52 -7.84 12.21 11.54
CA SER A 52 -9.18 12.67 11.18
C SER A 52 -10.11 12.61 12.41
N PRO A 53 -11.01 13.60 12.58
CA PRO A 53 -11.90 13.68 13.75
C PRO A 53 -12.69 12.38 13.95
N ILE A 54 -13.11 11.76 12.85
CA ILE A 54 -13.84 10.49 12.79
C ILE A 54 -13.00 9.33 13.37
N ILE A 55 -11.73 9.21 12.96
CA ILE A 55 -10.81 8.17 13.45
C ILE A 55 -10.42 8.42 14.91
N ARG A 56 -10.31 9.69 15.33
CA ARG A 56 -9.99 10.04 16.73
C ARG A 56 -11.16 9.74 17.68
N GLN A 57 -12.40 9.87 17.22
CA GLN A 57 -13.59 9.63 18.03
C GLN A 57 -13.94 8.14 18.16
N ASN A 58 -13.51 7.29 17.22
CA ASN A 58 -13.82 5.86 17.23
C ASN A 58 -12.55 4.97 17.26
N ARG A 59 -12.23 4.43 18.44
CA ARG A 59 -11.06 3.54 18.64
C ARG A 59 -11.10 2.27 17.79
N THR A 60 -12.30 1.73 17.56
CA THR A 60 -12.51 0.54 16.73
C THR A 60 -12.17 0.85 15.28
N LEU A 61 -12.66 1.97 14.76
CA LEU A 61 -12.37 2.42 13.39
C LEU A 61 -10.89 2.71 13.18
N LYS A 62 -10.22 3.33 14.17
CA LYS A 62 -8.76 3.54 14.17
C LYS A 62 -7.98 2.22 14.09
N THR A 63 -8.46 1.19 14.78
CA THR A 63 -7.84 -0.13 14.78
C THR A 63 -7.98 -0.80 13.41
N TYR A 64 -9.18 -0.79 12.82
CA TYR A 64 -9.40 -1.34 11.47
C TYR A 64 -8.65 -0.56 10.39
N HIS A 65 -8.57 0.77 10.49
CA HIS A 65 -7.74 1.58 9.59
C HIS A 65 -6.26 1.14 9.65
N ARG A 66 -5.73 0.87 10.84
CA ARG A 66 -4.36 0.35 10.99
C ARG A 66 -4.20 -1.04 10.37
N HIS A 67 -5.20 -1.92 10.51
CA HIS A 67 -5.18 -3.24 9.88
C HIS A 67 -5.19 -3.15 8.35
N ILE A 68 -5.95 -2.22 7.77
CA ILE A 68 -5.90 -1.92 6.33
C ILE A 68 -4.49 -1.50 5.91
N MET A 69 -3.88 -0.54 6.62
CA MET A 69 -2.53 -0.07 6.27
C MET A 69 -1.48 -1.19 6.39
N ALA A 70 -1.58 -2.03 7.42
CA ALA A 70 -0.67 -3.15 7.64
C ALA A 70 -0.82 -4.23 6.55
N SER A 71 -2.05 -4.62 6.22
CA SER A 71 -2.33 -5.62 5.18
C SER A 71 -1.93 -5.13 3.78
N LEU A 72 -2.17 -3.85 3.45
CA LEU A 72 -1.68 -3.25 2.20
C LEU A 72 -0.14 -3.26 2.12
N SER A 73 0.54 -2.95 3.21
CA SER A 73 2.00 -2.97 3.27
C SER A 73 2.54 -4.38 3.00
N LYS A 74 1.94 -5.41 3.62
CA LYS A 74 2.28 -6.82 3.38
C LYS A 74 2.06 -7.20 1.92
N LEU A 75 0.90 -6.87 1.36
CA LEU A 75 0.55 -7.17 -0.03
C LEU A 75 1.54 -6.54 -1.01
N VAL A 76 1.89 -5.26 -0.83
CA VAL A 76 2.87 -4.58 -1.71
C VAL A 76 4.23 -5.26 -1.65
N LEU A 77 4.67 -5.69 -0.46
CA LEU A 77 5.94 -6.41 -0.30
C LEU A 77 5.91 -7.80 -0.94
N SER A 78 4.86 -8.60 -0.69
CA SER A 78 4.75 -9.93 -1.30
C SER A 78 4.56 -9.87 -2.81
N THR A 79 3.90 -8.84 -3.33
CA THR A 79 3.80 -8.57 -4.77
C THR A 79 5.18 -8.33 -5.39
N LYS A 80 6.04 -7.52 -4.74
CA LYS A 80 7.40 -7.28 -5.21
C LYS A 80 8.22 -8.58 -5.27
N VAL A 81 8.11 -9.40 -4.24
CA VAL A 81 8.76 -10.73 -4.22
C VAL A 81 8.21 -11.60 -5.34
N ALA A 82 6.89 -11.78 -5.44
CA ALA A 82 6.22 -12.63 -6.44
C ALA A 82 6.48 -12.19 -7.89
N SER A 83 6.69 -10.89 -8.12
CA SER A 83 7.03 -10.36 -9.45
C SER A 83 8.51 -10.54 -9.81
N GLY A 84 9.39 -10.63 -8.81
CA GLY A 84 10.84 -10.69 -8.98
C GLY A 84 11.41 -12.11 -9.14
N VAL A 85 10.72 -13.13 -8.65
CA VAL A 85 11.18 -14.54 -8.71
C VAL A 85 10.37 -15.33 -9.74
N TRP A 86 11.04 -16.15 -10.58
CA TRP A 86 10.37 -16.98 -11.58
C TRP A 86 11.05 -18.35 -11.77
N PRO A 87 10.29 -19.48 -11.72
CA PRO A 87 8.87 -19.58 -11.37
C PRO A 87 8.61 -19.18 -9.90
N PRO A 88 7.42 -18.66 -9.53
CA PRO A 88 7.17 -18.18 -8.17
C PRO A 88 7.13 -19.37 -7.19
N PRO A 89 8.12 -19.55 -6.30
CA PRO A 89 8.08 -20.61 -5.30
C PRO A 89 7.19 -20.13 -4.15
N ASP A 90 5.92 -20.56 -4.13
CA ASP A 90 4.88 -20.18 -3.14
C ASP A 90 4.57 -18.66 -3.00
N SER A 91 5.41 -17.79 -3.58
CA SER A 91 5.32 -16.34 -3.43
C SER A 91 4.05 -15.76 -4.06
N ALA A 92 3.57 -16.33 -5.16
CA ALA A 92 2.27 -15.96 -5.76
C ALA A 92 1.09 -16.36 -4.85
N GLN A 93 1.17 -17.51 -4.17
CA GLN A 93 0.14 -17.93 -3.22
C GLN A 93 0.16 -17.06 -1.96
N LYS A 94 1.35 -16.71 -1.45
CA LYS A 94 1.50 -15.74 -0.37
C LYS A 94 0.89 -14.39 -0.73
N MET A 95 1.17 -13.88 -1.93
CA MET A 95 0.59 -12.63 -2.44
C MET A 95 -0.94 -12.67 -2.45
N LYS A 96 -1.54 -13.78 -2.91
CA LYS A 96 -3.00 -13.97 -2.87
C LYS A 96 -3.54 -13.95 -1.43
N ASN A 97 -2.91 -14.67 -0.52
CA ASN A 97 -3.32 -14.70 0.90
C ASN A 97 -3.24 -13.29 1.54
N ASP A 98 -2.17 -12.53 1.23
CA ASP A 98 -2.05 -11.14 1.70
C ASP A 98 -3.14 -10.24 1.09
N ALA A 99 -3.58 -10.50 -0.14
CA ALA A 99 -4.70 -9.79 -0.78
C ALA A 99 -6.05 -10.12 -0.11
N ASP A 100 -6.26 -11.37 0.29
CA ASP A 100 -7.44 -11.77 1.06
C ASP A 100 -7.46 -11.11 2.45
N GLU A 101 -6.30 -10.94 3.09
CA GLU A 101 -6.18 -10.19 4.36
C GLU A 101 -6.61 -8.72 4.20
N VAL A 102 -6.29 -8.09 3.06
CA VAL A 102 -6.79 -6.75 2.72
C VAL A 102 -8.30 -6.74 2.60
N LEU A 103 -8.90 -7.72 1.92
CA LEU A 103 -10.36 -7.81 1.77
C LEU A 103 -11.06 -7.92 3.13
N VAL A 104 -10.55 -8.78 4.02
CA VAL A 104 -11.10 -8.94 5.38
C VAL A 104 -10.99 -7.63 6.17
N SER A 105 -9.83 -6.98 6.13
CA SER A 105 -9.60 -5.70 6.82
C SER A 105 -10.53 -4.59 6.33
N VAL A 106 -10.74 -4.51 5.01
CA VAL A 106 -11.68 -3.57 4.39
C VAL A 106 -13.11 -3.86 4.83
N ARG A 107 -13.56 -5.12 4.80
CA ARG A 107 -14.92 -5.49 5.24
C ARG A 107 -15.18 -5.10 6.69
N GLN A 108 -14.23 -5.38 7.59
CA GLN A 108 -14.34 -4.99 9.01
C GLN A 108 -14.43 -3.48 9.18
N PHE A 109 -13.62 -2.73 8.42
CA PHE A 109 -13.68 -1.27 8.43
C PHE A 109 -15.02 -0.75 7.92
N VAL A 110 -15.50 -1.24 6.78
CA VAL A 110 -16.78 -0.82 6.19
C VAL A 110 -17.94 -1.10 7.15
N GLN A 111 -18.01 -2.29 7.75
CA GLN A 111 -19.04 -2.64 8.74
C GLN A 111 -19.05 -1.69 9.95
N ALA A 112 -17.87 -1.26 10.41
CA ALA A 112 -17.78 -0.30 11.51
C ALA A 112 -18.09 1.14 11.07
N ALA A 113 -17.77 1.49 9.82
CA ALA A 113 -17.93 2.84 9.28
C ALA A 113 -19.35 3.11 8.77
N GLU A 114 -20.09 2.08 8.33
CA GLU A 114 -21.41 2.22 7.70
C GLU A 114 -22.42 2.97 8.57
N ASN A 115 -22.37 2.76 9.90
CA ASN A 115 -23.28 3.42 10.85
C ASN A 115 -22.68 4.68 11.49
N THR A 116 -21.44 5.04 11.18
CA THR A 116 -20.70 6.13 11.86
C THR A 116 -20.14 7.19 10.92
N VAL A 117 -20.14 6.92 9.61
CA VAL A 117 -19.48 7.75 8.61
C VAL A 117 -20.35 7.92 7.37
N ASP A 118 -20.72 9.17 7.11
CA ASP A 118 -21.36 9.56 5.87
C ASP A 118 -20.34 9.63 4.72
N ILE A 119 -20.58 8.87 3.66
CA ILE A 119 -19.74 8.88 2.47
C ILE A 119 -20.02 10.15 1.67
N ARG A 120 -18.97 10.93 1.40
CA ARG A 120 -19.06 12.08 0.51
C ARG A 120 -18.92 11.65 -0.95
N PRO A 121 -19.74 12.18 -1.87
CA PRO A 121 -19.51 12.04 -3.30
C PRO A 121 -18.11 12.55 -3.66
N ILE A 122 -17.36 11.76 -4.42
CA ILE A 122 -16.01 12.12 -4.87
C ILE A 122 -16.13 12.83 -6.21
N ASP A 123 -15.67 14.09 -6.29
CA ASP A 123 -15.50 14.78 -7.57
C ASP A 123 -14.28 14.17 -8.30
N PRO A 124 -14.43 13.69 -9.55
CA PRO A 124 -13.32 13.13 -10.34
C PRO A 124 -12.08 14.04 -10.42
N LYS A 125 -12.24 15.36 -10.42
CA LYS A 125 -11.11 16.31 -10.48
C LYS A 125 -10.30 16.36 -9.18
N ILE A 126 -10.94 16.09 -8.05
CA ILE A 126 -10.29 16.12 -6.73
C ILE A 126 -9.51 14.81 -6.50
N LEU A 127 -9.98 13.71 -7.09
CA LEU A 127 -9.31 12.43 -7.03
C LEU A 127 -7.88 12.53 -7.59
N GLU A 128 -7.67 13.23 -8.70
CA GLU A 128 -6.35 13.44 -9.31
C GLU A 128 -5.33 14.09 -8.36
N ASN A 129 -5.78 15.05 -7.53
CA ASN A 129 -4.93 15.75 -6.58
C ASN A 129 -4.62 14.92 -5.32
N ALA A 130 -5.57 14.08 -4.86
CA ALA A 130 -5.39 13.22 -3.69
C ALA A 130 -4.39 12.06 -3.92
N ILE A 131 -4.13 11.73 -5.18
CA ILE A 131 -3.20 10.67 -5.59
C ILE A 131 -1.73 11.08 -5.33
N GLY A 132 -1.40 12.38 -5.26
CA GLY A 132 -0.01 12.87 -5.31
C GLY A 132 0.82 12.92 -4.01
N GLY A 133 0.25 13.27 -2.84
CA GLY A 133 1.07 13.89 -1.78
C GLY A 133 1.12 13.24 -0.39
N SER A 134 -0.02 13.03 0.27
CA SER A 134 -0.05 12.98 1.76
C SER A 134 0.25 11.60 2.39
N TRP A 135 0.07 10.50 1.65
CA TRP A 135 0.27 9.14 2.18
C TRP A 135 1.72 8.65 2.15
N ARG A 136 2.62 9.42 1.51
CA ARG A 136 4.04 9.08 1.30
C ARG A 136 4.88 9.05 2.59
N GLY A 137 4.34 9.51 3.72
CA GLY A 137 5.04 9.59 5.00
C GLY A 137 5.36 8.25 5.67
N ASN A 138 4.77 7.13 5.21
CA ASN A 138 4.98 5.81 5.80
C ASN A 138 5.67 4.84 4.83
N ASN A 139 6.88 5.12 4.34
CA ASN A 139 7.81 4.17 3.67
C ASN A 139 7.24 3.22 2.57
N LEU A 140 6.05 3.47 2.03
CA LEU A 140 5.47 2.71 0.93
C LEU A 140 6.00 3.32 -0.38
N VAL A 141 7.14 2.79 -0.83
CA VAL A 141 7.75 3.16 -2.11
C VAL A 141 6.78 2.83 -3.24
N ILE A 142 6.12 3.86 -3.79
CA ILE A 142 5.43 3.83 -5.08
C ILE A 142 6.51 3.73 -6.16
N LEU A 143 6.65 2.55 -6.77
CA LEU A 143 7.38 2.40 -8.03
C LEU A 143 6.43 2.82 -9.15
N GLY A 144 6.42 4.11 -9.48
CA GLY A 144 5.84 4.57 -10.74
C GLY A 144 6.74 4.13 -11.90
N PRO A 145 6.19 3.91 -13.11
CA PRO A 145 6.97 3.61 -14.30
C PRO A 145 7.58 4.91 -14.80
N ASN A 146 8.59 5.45 -14.13
CA ASN A 146 9.41 6.51 -14.70
C ASN A 146 10.85 6.42 -14.18
N ASN A 147 11.67 5.96 -15.11
CA ASN A 147 13.11 5.78 -15.04
C ASN A 147 13.79 7.13 -14.73
N LYS A 148 14.11 7.39 -13.46
CA LYS A 148 15.17 8.34 -13.08
C LYS A 148 16.00 7.73 -11.95
N LYS A 149 17.13 7.17 -12.38
CA LYS A 149 18.29 6.71 -11.60
C LYS A 149 18.57 7.69 -10.44
N LEU A 150 18.26 7.29 -9.21
CA LEU A 150 18.80 7.94 -8.02
C LEU A 150 20.25 7.45 -7.83
N PRO A 151 21.21 8.35 -7.54
CA PRO A 151 22.59 7.95 -7.29
C PRO A 151 22.68 7.18 -5.97
N ALA A 152 23.53 6.15 -5.96
CA ALA A 152 23.85 5.38 -4.77
C ALA A 152 24.40 6.29 -3.66
N PRO A 153 24.14 6.01 -2.38
CA PRO A 153 24.76 6.73 -1.29
C PRO A 153 26.28 6.48 -1.32
N SER A 154 27.05 7.55 -1.52
CA SER A 154 28.50 7.54 -1.40
C SER A 154 28.89 7.22 0.05
N ILE A 155 29.31 5.99 0.31
CA ILE A 155 30.01 5.65 1.55
C ILE A 155 31.40 6.29 1.43
N SER A 156 31.57 7.45 2.07
CA SER A 156 32.86 8.10 2.23
C SER A 156 33.72 7.23 3.14
N SER A 157 34.62 6.44 2.54
CA SER A 157 35.69 5.74 3.25
C SER A 157 36.77 6.75 3.65
N SER A 158 36.63 7.35 4.82
CA SER A 158 37.74 8.09 5.44
C SER A 158 38.68 7.08 6.11
N ILE A 159 39.68 6.68 5.33
CA ILE A 159 40.96 6.16 5.79
C ILE A 159 41.62 7.22 6.69
N SER A 160 41.91 6.86 7.94
CA SER A 160 42.91 7.58 8.74
C SER A 160 44.01 6.57 9.07
N SER A 161 44.98 6.49 8.16
CA SER A 161 46.33 6.09 8.50
C SER A 161 46.99 7.29 9.18
N GLN A 162 47.51 7.10 10.38
CA GLN A 162 48.54 7.98 10.90
C GLN A 162 49.59 7.11 11.59
N ASP A 163 50.73 7.06 10.90
CA ASP A 163 51.99 6.48 11.30
C ASP A 163 52.54 7.10 12.60
N SER A 164 53.28 6.25 13.30
CA SER A 164 54.25 6.51 14.37
C SER A 164 55.24 7.65 14.08
N ILE A 165 55.82 8.23 15.13
CA ILE A 165 57.21 8.71 15.34
C ILE A 165 57.19 9.45 16.70
N ASP A 166 57.67 8.82 17.78
CA ASP A 166 58.99 9.02 18.42
C ASP A 166 59.23 10.43 19.00
N SER A 167 59.46 10.52 20.32
CA SER A 167 60.66 11.15 20.90
C SER A 167 60.55 11.36 22.41
N SER A 168 61.58 10.83 23.10
CA SER A 168 62.23 11.26 24.36
C SER A 168 61.49 11.12 25.69
#